data_AF-A0A848I9I2-F1
#
_entry.id   AF-A0A848I9I2-F1
#
_cell.length_a   1.000
_cell.length_b   1.000
_cell.length_c   1.000
_cell.angle_alpha   90.00
_cell.angle_beta   90.00
_cell.angle_gamma   90.00
#
_symmetry.space_group_name_H-M   'P 1'
#
loop_
_entity.id
_entity.type
_entity.pdbx_description
1 polymer ?
#
loop_
_entity_poly.entity_id
_entity_poly.type
_entity_poly.pdbx_seq_one_letter_code
_entity_poly.pdbx_strand_id
1 'polypeptide(L)'
;MNNDNRWLPAFASFALCLLAACTTTGPQSENAPTLPSAADVTSRCLARAAGSGEPTPTLDHLTGLQWHRYVGCALASNLSVDLRSVPDNPEAIVSIRLNADGSVDSVAPLHSSGNQAWDTAVQRAIAAASPLPAAPAKHDFSRVDLHFRPQRRPVGIGGSTGLTDESHWSVVHCTTVQHATAC
;
A
#
# COMPACT_ATOMS: atom_id res chain seq x y z
N MET A 1 -9.31 80.23 23.79
CA MET A 1 -10.35 79.45 24.49
C MET A 1 -9.87 78.02 24.55
N ASN A 2 -9.49 77.60 25.76
CA ASN A 2 -9.06 76.25 26.10
C ASN A 2 -10.18 75.24 25.82
N ASN A 3 -9.82 74.03 25.40
CA ASN A 3 -10.18 72.89 26.24
C ASN A 3 -9.26 71.69 25.96
N ASP A 4 -8.53 71.33 27.01
CA ASP A 4 -7.79 70.08 27.15
C ASP A 4 -8.74 68.88 27.08
N ASN A 5 -8.33 67.83 26.37
CA ASN A 5 -8.76 66.49 26.73
C ASN A 5 -7.60 65.51 26.58
N ARG A 6 -7.00 65.21 27.73
CA ARG A 6 -6.07 64.10 27.96
C ARG A 6 -6.82 62.80 27.73
N TRP A 7 -6.16 61.77 27.21
CA TRP A 7 -6.22 60.39 27.73
C TRP A 7 -5.03 59.58 27.18
N LEU A 8 -4.39 58.87 28.10
CA LEU A 8 -3.13 58.15 27.97
C LEU A 8 -3.31 56.79 27.25
N PRO A 9 -2.21 56.20 26.71
CA PRO A 9 -2.23 55.12 25.74
C PRO A 9 -2.46 53.74 26.38
N ALA A 10 -3.40 52.97 25.85
CA ALA A 10 -3.49 51.53 26.09
C ALA A 10 -2.57 50.80 25.12
N PHE A 11 -1.34 50.52 25.56
CA PHE A 11 -0.44 49.58 24.92
C PHE A 11 -1.06 48.18 25.03
N ALA A 12 -1.72 47.73 23.96
CA ALA A 12 -2.12 46.34 23.82
C ALA A 12 -0.87 45.51 23.48
N SER A 13 -0.30 44.89 24.52
CA SER A 13 0.75 43.89 24.41
C SER A 13 0.29 42.74 23.52
N PHE A 14 0.75 42.70 22.27
CA PHE A 14 0.66 41.51 21.44
C PHE A 14 1.66 40.49 21.99
N ALA A 15 1.16 39.59 22.85
CA ALA A 15 1.91 38.45 23.34
C ALA A 15 2.21 37.53 22.16
N LEU A 16 3.47 37.56 21.72
CA LEU A 16 4.05 36.69 20.72
C LEU A 16 4.10 35.26 21.27
N CYS A 17 3.07 34.46 21.02
CA CYS A 17 3.09 33.02 21.29
C CYS A 17 4.07 32.37 20.30
N LEU A 18 5.32 32.22 20.73
CA LEU A 18 6.29 31.31 20.13
C LEU A 18 5.76 29.89 20.30
N LEU A 19 5.06 29.38 19.29
CA LEU A 19 4.84 27.95 19.16
C LEU A 19 6.20 27.31 18.89
N ALA A 20 6.80 26.78 19.95
CA ALA A 20 7.85 25.78 19.84
C ALA A 20 7.24 24.55 19.14
N ALA A 21 7.36 24.52 17.81
CA ALA A 21 7.11 23.33 17.04
C ALA A 21 8.16 22.29 17.44
N CYS A 22 7.78 21.35 18.30
CA CYS A 22 8.52 20.12 18.48
C CYS A 22 8.37 19.27 17.22
N THR A 23 9.05 19.64 16.14
CA THR A 23 9.33 18.68 15.08
C THR A 23 10.40 17.76 15.63
N THR A 24 9.98 16.69 16.30
CA THR A 24 10.83 15.53 16.55
C THR A 24 11.10 14.89 15.19
N THR A 25 11.99 15.52 14.42
CA THR A 25 12.65 14.89 13.29
C THR A 25 13.66 13.93 13.92
N GLY A 26 13.19 12.75 14.29
CA GLY A 26 14.08 11.62 14.52
C GLY A 26 14.91 11.41 13.25
N PRO A 27 16.17 10.96 13.36
CA PRO A 27 17.00 10.70 12.19
C PRO A 27 16.30 9.66 11.32
N GLN A 28 15.63 10.11 10.26
CA GLN A 28 15.20 9.23 9.19
C GLN A 28 16.49 8.71 8.57
N SER A 29 16.68 7.40 8.66
CA SER A 29 17.73 6.71 7.90
C SER A 29 17.55 7.09 6.43
N GLU A 30 18.46 7.92 5.90
CA GLU A 30 18.37 8.60 4.60
C GLU A 30 18.31 7.64 3.39
N ASN A 31 18.29 6.32 3.63
CA ASN A 31 18.35 5.28 2.60
C ASN A 31 17.15 4.30 2.62
N ALA A 32 16.13 4.53 3.46
CA ALA A 32 14.91 3.71 3.40
C ALA A 32 14.04 4.15 2.21
N PRO A 33 13.55 3.24 1.35
CA PRO A 33 12.60 3.60 0.30
C PRO A 33 11.35 4.24 0.91
N THR A 34 11.03 5.46 0.50
CA THR A 34 9.82 6.16 0.94
C THR A 34 8.60 5.40 0.40
N LEU A 35 7.75 4.90 1.29
CA LEU A 35 6.49 4.28 0.91
C LEU A 35 5.55 5.35 0.31
N PRO A 36 4.76 5.01 -0.73
CA PRO A 36 3.72 5.91 -1.23
C PRO A 36 2.65 6.15 -0.14
N SER A 37 1.95 7.28 -0.20
CA SER A 37 0.84 7.51 0.72
C SER A 37 -0.31 6.53 0.41
N ALA A 38 -1.05 6.12 1.44
CA ALA A 38 -2.20 5.22 1.26
C ALA A 38 -3.24 5.78 0.28
N ALA A 39 -3.47 7.11 0.31
CA ALA A 39 -4.40 7.77 -0.61
C ALA A 39 -3.92 7.70 -2.07
N ASP A 40 -2.62 7.90 -2.33
CA ASP A 40 -2.06 7.79 -3.67
C ASP A 40 -2.12 6.35 -4.20
N VAL A 41 -1.90 5.36 -3.33
CA VAL A 41 -2.05 3.95 -3.67
C VAL A 41 -3.51 3.65 -4.02
N THR A 42 -4.45 4.05 -3.18
CA THR A 42 -5.88 3.82 -3.43
C THR A 42 -6.34 4.44 -4.75
N SER A 43 -6.01 5.71 -5.01
CA SER A 43 -6.40 6.38 -6.25
C SER A 43 -5.84 5.68 -7.48
N ARG A 44 -4.55 5.33 -7.46
CA ARG A 44 -3.87 4.64 -8.57
C ARG A 44 -4.46 3.25 -8.81
N CYS A 45 -4.69 2.50 -7.74
CA CYS A 45 -5.14 1.12 -7.83
C CYS A 45 -6.63 1.00 -8.19
N LEU A 46 -7.47 1.95 -7.79
CA LEU A 46 -8.85 2.01 -8.28
C LEU A 46 -8.91 2.34 -9.78
N ALA A 47 -8.10 3.30 -10.25
CA ALA A 47 -7.99 3.59 -11.67
C ALA A 47 -7.55 2.35 -12.47
N ARG A 48 -6.64 1.54 -11.90
CA ARG A 48 -6.20 0.28 -12.51
C ARG A 48 -7.25 -0.83 -12.44
N ALA A 49 -8.04 -0.88 -11.37
CA ALA A 49 -9.11 -1.85 -11.21
C ALA A 49 -10.18 -1.70 -12.31
N ALA A 50 -10.57 -0.46 -12.62
CA ALA A 50 -11.53 -0.13 -13.68
C ALA A 50 -11.16 -0.75 -15.04
N GLY A 51 -9.86 -0.73 -15.39
CA GLY A 51 -9.44 -1.06 -16.74
C GLY A 51 -9.70 0.09 -17.73
N SER A 52 -9.39 -0.13 -19.00
CA SER A 52 -9.43 0.94 -20.01
C SER A 52 -10.86 1.32 -20.39
N GLY A 53 -11.23 2.58 -20.17
CA GLY A 53 -12.50 3.15 -20.65
C GLY A 53 -13.71 2.92 -19.74
N GLU A 54 -13.53 2.29 -18.58
CA GLU A 54 -14.58 2.14 -17.56
C GLU A 54 -14.50 3.25 -16.49
N PRO A 55 -15.63 3.61 -15.86
CA PRO A 55 -15.60 4.49 -14.70
C PRO A 55 -14.83 3.84 -13.55
N THR A 56 -14.09 4.66 -12.80
CA THR A 56 -13.35 4.20 -11.62
C THR A 56 -14.32 3.69 -10.56
N PRO A 57 -14.18 2.43 -10.10
CA PRO A 57 -15.05 1.87 -9.08
C PRO A 57 -14.72 2.44 -7.69
N THR A 58 -15.61 2.20 -6.74
CA THR A 58 -15.37 2.46 -5.31
C THR A 58 -14.93 1.18 -4.59
N LEU A 59 -14.24 1.32 -3.46
CA LEU A 59 -13.69 0.17 -2.71
C LEU A 59 -14.75 -0.81 -2.19
N ASP A 60 -15.95 -0.31 -1.91
CA ASP A 60 -17.12 -1.06 -1.44
C ASP A 60 -17.90 -1.76 -2.57
N HIS A 61 -17.59 -1.44 -3.83
CA HIS A 61 -18.30 -1.93 -5.00
C HIS A 61 -17.36 -2.45 -6.08
N LEU A 62 -16.43 -3.31 -5.67
CA LEU A 62 -15.55 -4.01 -6.60
C LEU A 62 -16.24 -5.29 -7.12
N THR A 63 -16.08 -5.62 -8.40
CA THR A 63 -16.30 -6.99 -8.90
C THR A 63 -15.11 -7.89 -8.51
N GLY A 64 -15.24 -9.21 -8.61
CA GLY A 64 -14.16 -10.13 -8.23
C GLY A 64 -12.84 -9.83 -8.97
N LEU A 65 -12.92 -9.51 -10.27
CA LEU A 65 -11.77 -9.12 -11.09
C LEU A 65 -11.19 -7.75 -10.68
N GLN A 66 -12.04 -6.77 -10.38
CA GLN A 66 -11.59 -5.44 -9.93
C GLN A 66 -10.94 -5.51 -8.54
N TRP A 67 -11.49 -6.32 -7.63
CA TRP A 67 -10.91 -6.57 -6.32
C TRP A 67 -9.51 -7.17 -6.45
N HIS A 68 -9.38 -8.20 -7.28
CA HIS A 68 -8.10 -8.82 -7.60
C HIS A 68 -7.08 -7.80 -8.12
N ARG A 69 -7.43 -7.02 -9.14
CA ARG A 69 -6.57 -5.96 -9.70
C ARG A 69 -6.16 -4.92 -8.66
N TYR A 70 -7.12 -4.50 -7.82
CA TYR A 70 -6.86 -3.53 -6.76
C TYR A 70 -5.88 -4.07 -5.73
N VAL A 71 -6.13 -5.27 -5.19
CA VAL A 71 -5.31 -5.86 -4.13
C VAL A 71 -3.88 -6.12 -4.62
N GLY A 72 -3.73 -6.67 -5.83
CA GLY A 72 -2.41 -6.87 -6.42
C GLY A 72 -1.65 -5.57 -6.65
N CYS A 73 -2.33 -4.52 -7.12
CA CYS A 73 -1.74 -3.18 -7.24
C CYS A 73 -1.34 -2.61 -5.87
N ALA A 74 -2.21 -2.70 -4.86
CA ALA A 74 -1.92 -2.15 -3.54
C ALA A 74 -0.70 -2.82 -2.89
N LEU A 75 -0.58 -4.15 -3.00
CA LEU A 75 0.59 -4.88 -2.51
C LEU A 75 1.84 -4.55 -3.32
N ALA A 76 1.77 -4.53 -4.65
CA ALA A 76 2.92 -4.23 -5.51
C ALA A 76 3.42 -2.79 -5.33
N SER A 77 2.52 -1.82 -5.19
CA SER A 77 2.84 -0.41 -4.94
C SER A 77 3.62 -0.18 -3.65
N ASN A 78 3.43 -1.05 -2.64
CA ASN A 78 4.13 -0.98 -1.36
C ASN A 78 5.40 -1.87 -1.31
N LEU A 79 5.69 -2.60 -2.39
CA LEU A 79 6.83 -3.50 -2.50
C LEU A 79 8.02 -2.73 -3.09
N SER A 80 9.06 -2.53 -2.27
CA SER A 80 10.30 -1.88 -2.70
C SER A 80 11.51 -2.54 -2.05
N VAL A 81 12.56 -2.75 -2.82
CA VAL A 81 13.80 -3.37 -2.37
C VAL A 81 14.94 -2.90 -3.28
N ASP A 82 16.16 -2.83 -2.76
CA ASP A 82 17.34 -2.62 -3.61
C ASP A 82 17.56 -3.87 -4.47
N LEU A 83 17.52 -3.73 -5.80
CA LEU A 83 17.74 -4.82 -6.75
C LEU A 83 19.11 -5.51 -6.56
N ARG A 84 20.12 -4.81 -6.02
CA ARG A 84 21.43 -5.41 -5.69
C ARG A 84 21.34 -6.44 -4.58
N SER A 85 20.34 -6.31 -3.70
CA SER A 85 20.09 -7.28 -2.63
C SER A 85 19.28 -8.50 -3.11
N VAL A 86 18.82 -8.51 -4.37
CA VAL A 86 17.93 -9.53 -4.92
C VAL A 86 18.38 -9.98 -6.34
N PRO A 87 19.57 -10.61 -6.47
CA PRO A 87 20.17 -10.93 -7.77
C PRO A 87 19.47 -12.06 -8.54
N ASP A 88 18.92 -13.05 -7.84
CA ASP A 88 18.50 -14.36 -8.38
C ASP A 88 17.01 -14.46 -8.77
N ASN A 89 16.28 -13.33 -8.81
CA ASN A 89 14.84 -13.29 -9.10
C ASN A 89 14.00 -14.29 -8.26
N PRO A 90 14.14 -14.29 -6.92
CA PRO A 90 13.47 -15.24 -6.05
C PRO A 90 11.94 -15.00 -6.02
N GLU A 91 11.17 -16.05 -5.77
CA GLU A 91 9.70 -15.99 -5.71
C GLU A 91 9.21 -16.09 -4.26
N ALA A 92 8.43 -15.11 -3.82
CA ALA A 92 7.68 -15.19 -2.57
C ALA A 92 6.20 -15.40 -2.89
N ILE A 93 5.51 -16.24 -2.11
CA ILE A 93 4.06 -16.44 -2.28
C ILE A 93 3.36 -15.86 -1.06
N VAL A 94 2.33 -15.05 -1.28
CA VAL A 94 1.45 -14.51 -0.24
C VAL A 94 0.07 -15.12 -0.40
N SER A 95 -0.48 -15.65 0.69
CA SER A 95 -1.84 -16.17 0.71
C SER A 95 -2.78 -15.20 1.40
N ILE A 96 -3.94 -14.98 0.78
CA ILE A 96 -5.05 -14.22 1.33
C ILE A 96 -6.21 -15.19 1.57
N ARG A 97 -6.68 -15.28 2.81
CA ARG A 97 -7.85 -16.07 3.19
C ARG A 97 -9.07 -15.16 3.33
N LEU A 98 -10.19 -15.62 2.77
CA LEU A 98 -11.45 -14.90 2.75
C LEU A 98 -12.51 -15.70 3.51
N ASN A 99 -13.34 -15.00 4.26
CA ASN A 99 -14.57 -15.55 4.83
C ASN A 99 -15.66 -15.60 3.75
N ALA A 100 -16.73 -16.36 3.99
CA ALA A 100 -17.84 -16.50 3.05
C ALA A 100 -18.58 -15.19 2.74
N ASP A 101 -18.49 -14.20 3.64
CA ASP A 101 -19.03 -12.85 3.42
C ASP A 101 -18.08 -11.94 2.61
N GLY A 102 -16.88 -12.43 2.28
CA GLY A 102 -15.84 -11.72 1.56
C GLY A 102 -14.90 -10.92 2.45
N SER A 103 -15.13 -10.86 3.75
CA SER A 103 -14.16 -10.23 4.66
C SER A 103 -12.82 -10.97 4.62
N VAL A 104 -11.73 -10.21 4.68
CA VAL A 104 -10.37 -10.76 4.70
C VAL A 104 -10.09 -11.29 6.10
N ASP A 105 -9.92 -12.62 6.20
CA ASP A 105 -9.60 -13.30 7.46
C ASP A 105 -8.12 -13.15 7.81
N SER A 106 -7.23 -13.39 6.84
CA SER A 106 -5.79 -13.28 7.05
C SER A 106 -5.03 -13.04 5.76
N VAL A 107 -3.92 -12.31 5.85
CA VAL A 107 -2.91 -12.16 4.78
C VAL A 107 -1.56 -12.58 5.33
N ALA A 108 -0.92 -13.58 4.74
CA ALA A 108 0.34 -14.11 5.25
C ALA A 108 1.27 -14.61 4.12
N PRO A 109 2.60 -14.52 4.29
CA PRO A 109 3.54 -15.24 3.43
C PRO A 109 3.31 -16.75 3.54
N LEU A 110 3.06 -17.41 2.41
CA LEU A 110 2.95 -18.86 2.28
C LEU A 110 4.30 -19.51 2.00
N HIS A 111 5.12 -18.87 1.17
CA HIS A 111 6.42 -19.36 0.76
C HIS A 111 7.47 -18.25 0.89
N SER A 112 8.54 -18.53 1.64
CA SER A 112 9.73 -17.68 1.67
C SER A 112 10.48 -17.84 0.36
N SER A 113 11.00 -16.73 -0.14
CA SER A 113 11.75 -16.71 -1.38
C SER A 113 13.21 -17.18 -1.24
N GLY A 114 13.65 -17.47 -0.02
CA GLY A 114 15.05 -17.74 0.30
C GLY A 114 15.94 -16.49 0.34
N ASN A 115 15.39 -15.30 0.03
CA ASN A 115 16.08 -14.02 0.13
C ASN A 115 15.43 -13.14 1.20
N GLN A 116 16.18 -12.89 2.28
CA GLN A 116 15.68 -12.14 3.43
C GLN A 116 15.25 -10.70 3.09
N ALA A 117 15.96 -10.03 2.18
CA ALA A 117 15.62 -8.66 1.78
C ALA A 117 14.29 -8.62 1.01
N TRP A 118 14.07 -9.60 0.13
CA TRP A 118 12.81 -9.77 -0.60
C TRP A 118 11.65 -10.09 0.35
N ASP A 119 11.82 -11.07 1.25
CA ASP A 119 10.76 -11.47 2.17
C ASP A 119 10.38 -10.34 3.14
N THR A 120 11.37 -9.57 3.60
CA THR A 120 11.13 -8.38 4.45
C THR A 120 10.36 -7.31 3.69
N ALA A 121 10.67 -7.10 2.40
CA ALA A 121 9.92 -6.18 1.55
C ALA A 121 8.46 -6.65 1.37
N VAL A 122 8.24 -7.95 1.17
CA VAL A 122 6.89 -8.54 1.05
C VAL A 122 6.09 -8.33 2.34
N GLN A 123 6.68 -8.60 3.50
CA GLN A 123 6.03 -8.37 4.79
C GLN A 123 5.64 -6.91 4.99
N ARG A 124 6.54 -5.97 4.65
CA ARG A 124 6.25 -4.54 4.72
C ARG A 124 5.14 -4.13 3.76
N ALA A 125 5.11 -4.71 2.55
CA ALA A 125 4.05 -4.45 1.58
C ALA A 125 2.67 -4.90 2.08
N ILE A 126 2.59 -6.08 2.69
CA ILE A 126 1.36 -6.58 3.34
C ILE A 126 0.91 -5.63 4.45
N ALA A 127 1.84 -5.22 5.32
CA ALA A 127 1.53 -4.32 6.43
C ALA A 127 1.01 -2.95 5.95
N ALA A 128 1.62 -2.40 4.90
CA ALA A 128 1.24 -1.10 4.33
C ALA A 128 -0.08 -1.13 3.54
N ALA A 129 -0.46 -2.29 2.98
CA ALA A 129 -1.72 -2.47 2.27
C ALA A 129 -2.92 -2.73 3.20
N SER A 130 -2.68 -2.94 4.50
CA SER A 130 -3.73 -3.21 5.47
C SER A 130 -4.51 -1.94 5.85
N PRO A 131 -5.86 -1.99 5.96
CA PRO A 131 -6.72 -3.14 5.69
C PRO A 131 -7.02 -3.32 4.20
N LEU A 132 -7.08 -4.56 3.73
CA LEU A 132 -7.54 -4.88 2.38
C LEU A 132 -9.08 -4.80 2.30
N PRO A 133 -9.65 -4.37 1.16
CA PRO A 133 -11.10 -4.32 0.98
C PRO A 133 -11.69 -5.73 1.03
N ALA A 134 -12.97 -5.83 1.43
CA ALA A 134 -13.70 -7.10 1.35
C ALA A 134 -13.83 -7.54 -0.11
N ALA A 135 -13.66 -8.84 -0.35
CA ALA A 135 -13.98 -9.47 -1.61
C ALA A 135 -15.51 -9.49 -1.82
N PRO A 136 -15.99 -9.53 -3.07
CA PRO A 136 -17.43 -9.54 -3.31
C PRO A 136 -18.03 -10.88 -2.92
N ALA A 137 -19.05 -10.94 -2.04
CA ALA A 137 -19.60 -12.17 -1.43
C ALA A 137 -19.99 -13.32 -2.39
N LYS A 138 -20.17 -13.06 -3.69
CA LYS A 138 -20.35 -14.09 -4.73
C LYS A 138 -19.00 -14.49 -5.32
N HIS A 139 -18.11 -15.04 -4.50
CA HIS A 139 -16.83 -15.58 -4.95
C HIS A 139 -16.81 -17.10 -4.74
N ASP A 140 -16.29 -17.82 -5.73
CA ASP A 140 -16.20 -19.29 -5.68
C ASP A 140 -14.93 -19.79 -4.95
N PHE A 141 -14.14 -18.90 -4.35
CA PHE A 141 -12.82 -19.21 -3.78
C PHE A 141 -12.66 -18.70 -2.34
N SER A 142 -12.16 -19.55 -1.45
CA SER A 142 -11.90 -19.19 -0.04
C SER A 142 -10.48 -18.65 0.19
N ARG A 143 -9.64 -18.73 -0.85
CA ARG A 143 -8.22 -18.40 -0.78
C ARG A 143 -7.67 -17.93 -2.12
N VAL A 144 -6.79 -16.94 -2.06
CA VAL A 144 -6.06 -16.36 -3.20
C VAL A 144 -4.58 -16.38 -2.90
N ASP A 145 -3.79 -17.05 -3.75
CA ASP A 145 -2.33 -17.06 -3.65
C ASP A 145 -1.72 -16.13 -4.69
N LEU A 146 -0.90 -15.19 -4.24
CA LEU A 146 -0.22 -14.15 -5.02
C LEU A 146 1.28 -14.44 -5.11
N HIS A 147 1.80 -14.59 -6.33
CA HIS A 147 3.20 -15.00 -6.56
C HIS A 147 4.14 -13.83 -6.89
N PHE A 148 4.84 -13.27 -5.91
CA PHE A 148 5.73 -12.12 -6.08
C PHE A 148 7.13 -12.50 -6.57
N ARG A 149 7.52 -11.97 -7.73
CA ARG A 149 8.90 -12.03 -8.25
C ARG A 149 9.47 -10.63 -8.51
N PRO A 150 10.78 -10.37 -8.34
CA PRO A 150 11.37 -9.12 -8.77
C PRO A 150 11.27 -8.91 -10.29
N GLN A 151 11.26 -7.66 -10.74
CA GLN A 151 11.50 -7.34 -12.14
C GLN A 151 12.55 -6.26 -12.22
N ARG A 152 13.48 -6.47 -13.16
CA ARG A 152 14.52 -5.50 -13.48
C ARG A 152 13.89 -4.44 -14.38
N ARG A 153 13.79 -3.19 -13.90
CA ARG A 153 13.52 -2.06 -14.79
C ARG A 153 14.78 -1.77 -15.64
N PRO A 154 14.63 -1.35 -16.90
CA PRO A 154 15.69 -0.66 -17.60
C PRO A 154 15.99 0.64 -16.87
N VAL A 155 17.28 0.95 -16.67
CA VAL A 155 17.72 2.19 -16.03
C VAL A 155 17.34 3.37 -16.92
N GLY A 156 16.46 4.25 -16.42
CA GLY A 156 16.00 5.47 -17.08
C GLY A 156 15.83 6.61 -16.07
N ILE A 157 16.11 7.83 -16.51
CA ILE A 157 16.34 9.09 -15.78
C ILE A 157 15.32 9.34 -14.65
N GLY A 158 15.68 9.01 -13.41
CA GLY A 158 14.83 9.22 -12.24
C GLY A 158 14.93 8.03 -11.28
N GLY A 159 15.85 8.11 -10.32
CA GLY A 159 16.28 7.01 -9.44
C GLY A 159 15.26 6.53 -8.40
N SER A 160 14.05 6.16 -8.80
CA SER A 160 13.16 5.37 -7.95
C SER A 160 13.35 3.88 -8.25
N THR A 161 14.10 3.19 -7.39
CA THR A 161 14.15 1.73 -7.30
C THR A 161 12.83 1.23 -6.71
N GLY A 162 11.80 1.20 -7.55
CA GLY A 162 10.45 0.75 -7.20
C GLY A 162 9.90 -0.24 -8.23
N LEU A 163 9.32 -1.33 -7.76
CA LEU A 163 8.62 -2.31 -8.59
C LEU A 163 7.34 -1.62 -9.13
N THR A 164 7.02 -1.77 -10.42
CA THR A 164 5.80 -1.19 -11.03
C THR A 164 4.72 -2.25 -11.17
N ASP A 165 3.47 -1.87 -10.92
CA ASP A 165 2.21 -2.62 -10.82
C ASP A 165 1.81 -3.62 -11.95
N GLU A 166 2.67 -3.96 -12.91
CA GLU A 166 2.19 -4.58 -14.16
C GLU A 166 2.52 -6.06 -14.38
N SER A 167 3.41 -6.73 -13.64
CA SER A 167 3.70 -8.14 -13.97
C SER A 167 4.33 -8.99 -12.86
N HIS A 168 3.92 -8.74 -11.61
CA HIS A 168 4.58 -9.35 -10.45
C HIS A 168 3.82 -10.49 -9.79
N TRP A 169 2.74 -11.01 -10.37
CA TRP A 169 1.96 -12.05 -9.69
C TRP A 169 1.00 -12.80 -10.61
N SER A 170 0.89 -14.10 -10.38
CA SER A 170 -0.23 -14.93 -10.82
C SER A 170 -1.16 -15.15 -9.64
N VAL A 171 -2.46 -15.28 -9.91
CA VAL A 171 -3.42 -15.77 -8.94
C VAL A 171 -3.79 -17.21 -9.21
N VAL A 172 -3.70 -18.00 -8.15
CA VAL A 172 -4.31 -19.31 -8.08
C VAL A 172 -5.53 -19.20 -7.18
N HIS A 173 -6.69 -19.54 -7.75
CA HIS A 173 -7.94 -19.60 -7.00
C HIS A 173 -8.01 -20.96 -6.32
N CYS A 174 -8.03 -20.94 -5.00
CA CYS A 174 -8.07 -22.15 -4.22
C CYS A 174 -9.47 -22.36 -3.63
N THR A 175 -9.98 -23.57 -3.73
CA THR A 175 -11.24 -23.98 -3.09
C THR A 175 -10.96 -25.00 -2.00
N THR A 176 -11.61 -24.88 -0.85
CA THR A 176 -11.49 -25.87 0.24
C THR A 176 -12.80 -26.62 0.41
N VAL A 177 -12.78 -27.92 0.17
CA VAL A 177 -13.92 -28.83 0.37
C VAL A 177 -13.51 -29.88 1.41
N GLN A 178 -14.22 -29.94 2.55
CA GLN A 178 -14.01 -30.95 3.59
C GLN A 178 -12.53 -31.22 3.94
N HIS A 179 -11.77 -30.14 4.21
CA HIS A 179 -10.33 -30.13 4.51
C HIS A 179 -9.36 -30.38 3.34
N ALA A 180 -9.84 -30.75 2.14
CA ALA A 180 -9.01 -30.78 0.94
C ALA A 180 -9.00 -29.40 0.26
N THR A 181 -7.82 -28.87 -0.05
CA THR A 181 -7.67 -27.61 -0.81
C THR A 181 -7.21 -27.94 -2.22
N ALA A 182 -7.95 -27.47 -3.23
CA ALA A 182 -7.58 -27.57 -4.64
C ALA A 182 -7.19 -26.20 -5.16
N CYS A 183 -5.96 -26.13 -5.69
CA CYS A 183 -5.28 -25.03 -6.35
C CYS A 183 -4.54 -25.68 -7.55
#